data_AF-A0A829R9L2-F1
#
_entry.id   AF-A0A829R9L2-F1
#
_cell.length_a   1.000
_cell.length_b   1.000
_cell.length_c   1.000
_cell.angle_alpha   90.00
_cell.angle_beta   90.00
_cell.angle_gamma   90.00
#
_symmetry.space_group_name_H-M   'P 1'
#
loop_
_entity.id
_entity.type
_entity.pdbx_description
1 polymer ?
#
loop_
_entity_poly.entity_id
_entity_poly.type
_entity_poly.pdbx_seq_one_letter_code
_entity_poly.pdbx_strand_id
1 'polypeptide(L)'
;MKDVYAREAEGQTGIGNFVAIPHGKSEFVSKNGVAIGITENEIPWESLDDHGAKVVILFAVGNDMEAAKEHLKLLSLFARKLGKDKVVAKLLNSESAEDVVEAFA
;
A
#
# COMPACT_ATOMS: atom_id res chain seq x y z
N MET A 1 -10.24 -8.46 6.54
CA MET A 1 -9.23 -8.33 7.63
C MET A 1 -8.41 -9.60 7.83
N LYS A 2 -9.01 -10.77 8.04
CA LYS A 2 -8.26 -12.05 8.21
C LYS A 2 -7.25 -12.30 7.08
N ASP A 3 -7.67 -12.06 5.83
CA ASP A 3 -6.83 -12.29 4.64
C ASP A 3 -5.61 -11.36 4.58
N VAL A 4 -5.71 -10.14 5.12
CA VAL A 4 -4.59 -9.19 5.19
C VAL A 4 -3.58 -9.66 6.24
N TYR A 5 -4.03 -10.07 7.42
CA TYR A 5 -3.14 -10.60 8.45
C TYR A 5 -2.47 -11.91 8.05
N ALA A 6 -3.18 -12.78 7.32
CA ALA A 6 -2.59 -13.98 6.76
C ALA A 6 -1.41 -13.63 5.83
N ARG A 7 -1.56 -12.59 5.00
CA ARG A 7 -0.48 -12.10 4.14
C ARG A 7 0.67 -11.50 4.94
N GLU A 8 0.41 -10.65 5.94
CA GLU A 8 1.48 -10.07 6.77
C GLU A 8 2.34 -11.16 7.45
N ALA A 9 1.73 -12.29 7.84
CA ALA A 9 2.45 -13.40 8.44
C ALA A 9 3.42 -14.12 7.48
N GLU A 10 3.27 -13.96 6.16
CA GLU A 10 4.21 -14.49 5.16
C GLU A 10 5.49 -13.66 5.06
N GLY A 11 5.47 -12.43 5.58
CA GLY A 11 6.61 -11.53 5.62
C GLY A 11 6.21 -10.07 5.47
N GLN A 12 7.17 -9.22 5.84
CA GLN A 12 7.05 -7.77 5.90
C GLN A 12 6.45 -7.16 4.63
N THR A 13 5.58 -6.18 4.81
CA THR A 13 5.01 -5.36 3.72
C THR A 13 5.40 -3.88 3.82
N GLY A 14 6.16 -3.50 4.83
CA GLY A 14 6.89 -2.23 4.86
C GLY A 14 8.01 -2.26 3.82
N ILE A 15 7.91 -1.42 2.79
CA ILE A 15 8.87 -1.37 1.68
C ILE A 15 9.96 -0.32 1.88
N GLY A 16 9.99 0.30 3.06
CA GLY A 16 10.88 1.39 3.45
C GLY A 16 10.36 2.78 3.10
N ASN A 17 11.12 3.81 3.47
CA ASN A 17 10.78 5.22 3.31
C ASN A 17 9.40 5.57 3.93
N PHE A 18 9.08 4.98 5.08
CA PHE A 18 7.79 5.14 5.76
C PHE A 18 6.57 4.60 5.00
N VAL A 19 6.74 3.71 4.02
CA VAL A 19 5.63 3.17 3.22
C VAL A 19 5.39 1.68 3.51
N ALA A 20 4.13 1.33 3.77
CA ALA A 20 3.67 -0.06 3.85
C ALA A 20 2.59 -0.36 2.79
N ILE A 21 2.63 -1.56 2.22
CA ILE A 21 1.69 -2.02 1.17
C ILE A 21 0.94 -3.31 1.56
N PRO A 22 0.21 -3.33 2.69
CA PRO A 22 -0.56 -4.50 3.10
C PRO A 22 -1.58 -4.88 2.04
N HIS A 23 -1.84 -6.17 1.87
CA HIS A 23 -2.80 -6.65 0.87
C HIS A 23 -3.44 -7.96 1.29
N GLY A 24 -4.69 -8.18 0.89
CA GLY A 24 -5.41 -9.41 1.16
C GLY A 24 -6.19 -9.89 -0.06
N LYS A 25 -6.12 -11.19 -0.33
CA LYS A 25 -6.94 -11.87 -1.34
C LYS A 25 -8.15 -12.50 -0.67
N SER A 26 -9.35 -12.17 -1.13
CA SER A 26 -10.60 -12.56 -0.47
C SER A 26 -11.70 -12.87 -1.48
N GLU A 27 -12.50 -13.90 -1.20
CA GLU A 27 -13.67 -14.25 -2.01
C GLU A 27 -14.82 -13.22 -1.87
N PHE A 28 -14.78 -12.41 -0.83
CA PHE A 28 -15.78 -11.37 -0.56
C PHE A 28 -15.50 -10.05 -1.31
N VAL A 29 -14.34 -9.94 -1.96
CA VAL A 29 -13.99 -8.75 -2.75
C VAL A 29 -14.56 -8.93 -4.16
N SER A 30 -15.64 -8.19 -4.44
CA SER A 30 -16.29 -8.20 -5.75
C SER A 30 -15.56 -7.35 -6.80
N LYS A 31 -14.75 -6.40 -6.35
CA LYS A 31 -13.93 -5.52 -7.20
C LYS A 31 -12.65 -5.16 -6.46
N ASN A 32 -11.52 -5.29 -7.14
CA ASN A 32 -10.24 -4.84 -6.61
C ASN A 32 -10.29 -3.37 -6.21
N GLY A 33 -9.67 -3.06 -5.07
CA GLY A 33 -9.67 -1.72 -4.50
C GLY A 33 -8.38 -1.40 -3.76
N VAL A 34 -8.12 -0.10 -3.63
CA VAL A 34 -7.01 0.43 -2.86
C VAL A 34 -7.55 1.49 -1.90
N ALA A 35 -7.08 1.44 -0.65
CA ALA A 35 -7.25 2.51 0.32
C ALA A 35 -5.86 3.06 0.68
N ILE A 36 -5.73 4.38 0.71
CA ILE A 36 -4.50 5.06 1.11
C ILE A 36 -4.78 5.80 2.42
N GLY A 37 -4.02 5.46 3.45
CA GLY A 37 -4.03 6.14 4.75
C GLY A 37 -2.68 6.79 4.99
N ILE A 38 -2.69 8.03 5.48
CA ILE A 38 -1.47 8.77 5.83
C ILE A 38 -1.62 9.23 7.28
N THR A 39 -0.68 8.83 8.12
CA THR A 39 -0.68 9.16 9.55
C THR A 39 0.25 10.33 9.82
N GLU A 40 -0.14 11.18 10.76
CA GLU A 40 0.69 12.31 11.20
C GLU A 40 2.02 11.84 11.79
N ASN A 41 1.94 10.78 12.61
CA ASN A 41 3.08 10.16 13.28
C ASN A 41 3.39 8.79 12.66
N GLU A 42 4.66 8.40 12.74
CA GLU A 42 5.12 7.06 12.41
C GLU A 42 4.43 6.04 13.31
N ILE A 43 3.87 4.99 12.70
CA ILE A 43 3.29 3.84 13.40
C ILE A 43 4.26 2.66 13.30
N PRO A 44 4.37 1.83 14.36
CA PRO A 44 5.16 0.61 14.29
C PRO A 44 4.69 -0.27 13.13
N TRP A 45 5.62 -0.62 12.24
CA TRP A 45 5.39 -1.51 11.12
C TRP A 45 6.69 -2.22 10.79
N GLU A 46 6.63 -3.51 10.47
CA GLU A 46 7.82 -4.26 10.06
C GLU A 46 8.18 -3.86 8.62
N SER A 47 9.35 -3.25 8.45
CA SER A 47 9.84 -2.75 7.17
C SER A 47 11.19 -3.32 6.79
N LEU A 48 11.53 -3.19 5.51
CA LEU A 48 12.85 -3.50 4.96
C LEU A 48 13.95 -2.56 5.47
N ASP A 49 13.58 -1.39 5.98
CA ASP A 49 14.45 -0.47 6.71
C ASP A 49 14.06 -0.41 8.20
N ASP A 50 14.80 0.36 8.98
CA ASP A 50 14.55 0.51 10.43
C ASP A 50 13.44 1.54 10.74
N HIS A 51 12.59 1.88 9.76
CA HIS A 51 11.47 2.80 9.91
C HIS A 51 10.12 2.07 9.97
N GLY A 52 9.22 2.56 10.80
CA GLY A 52 7.79 2.25 10.76
C GLY A 52 7.09 2.87 9.56
N ALA A 53 5.76 2.83 9.53
CA ALA A 53 4.96 3.36 8.43
C ALA A 53 4.36 4.73 8.77
N LYS A 54 4.26 5.59 7.77
CA LYS A 54 3.37 6.77 7.76
C LYS A 54 2.37 6.72 6.62
N VAL A 55 2.74 6.10 5.51
CA VAL A 55 1.88 5.90 4.35
C VAL A 55 1.52 4.41 4.27
N VAL A 56 0.22 4.10 4.33
CA VAL A 56 -0.30 2.74 4.20
C VAL A 56 -1.17 2.66 2.97
N ILE A 57 -0.81 1.76 2.05
CA ILE A 57 -1.54 1.53 0.80
C ILE A 57 -2.10 0.10 0.86
N LEU A 58 -3.35 -0.01 1.28
CA LEU A 58 -4.02 -1.29 1.50
C LEU A 58 -4.71 -1.76 0.22
N PHE A 59 -4.39 -2.97 -0.25
CA PHE A 59 -5.06 -3.59 -1.39
C PHE A 59 -6.08 -4.64 -0.95
N ALA A 60 -7.31 -4.51 -1.43
CA ALA A 60 -8.34 -5.54 -1.35
C ALA A 60 -8.46 -6.21 -2.72
N VAL A 61 -8.24 -7.52 -2.77
CA VAL A 61 -8.10 -8.27 -4.03
C VAL A 61 -9.08 -9.43 -4.09
N GLY A 62 -9.76 -9.62 -5.22
CA GLY A 62 -10.60 -10.80 -5.48
C GLY A 62 -9.79 -12.10 -5.62
N ASN A 63 -10.41 -13.24 -5.35
CA ASN A 63 -9.75 -14.57 -5.39
C ASN A 63 -9.71 -15.23 -6.78
N ASP A 64 -10.27 -14.61 -7.82
CA ASP A 64 -10.21 -15.15 -9.18
C ASP A 64 -8.90 -14.79 -9.91
N MET A 65 -8.64 -15.50 -11.02
CA MET A 65 -7.41 -15.35 -11.81
C MET A 65 -7.24 -13.97 -12.43
N GLU A 66 -8.33 -13.31 -12.84
CA GLU A 66 -8.26 -11.98 -13.45
C GLU A 66 -7.99 -10.92 -12.39
N ALA A 67 -8.66 -11.00 -11.24
CA ALA A 67 -8.40 -10.15 -10.09
C ALA A 67 -6.95 -10.27 -9.61
N ALA A 68 -6.38 -11.48 -9.59
CA ALA A 68 -4.98 -11.71 -9.23
C ALA A 68 -4.00 -11.08 -10.24
N LYS A 69 -4.28 -11.15 -11.55
CA LYS A 69 -3.46 -10.50 -12.59
C LYS A 69 -3.52 -8.99 -12.48
N GLU A 70 -4.71 -8.42 -12.28
CA GLU A 70 -4.89 -6.99 -12.09
C GLU A 70 -4.14 -6.51 -10.84
N HIS A 71 -4.19 -7.27 -9.75
CA HIS A 71 -3.43 -6.98 -8.54
C HIS A 71 -1.92 -6.90 -8.78
N LEU A 72 -1.33 -7.87 -9.47
CA LEU A 72 0.11 -7.84 -9.80
C LEU A 72 0.48 -6.62 -10.65
N LYS A 73 -0.42 -6.21 -11.56
CA LYS A 73 -0.25 -4.98 -12.35
C LYS A 73 -0.30 -3.73 -11.47
N LEU A 74 -1.26 -3.64 -10.54
CA LEU A 74 -1.38 -2.53 -9.59
C LEU A 74 -0.16 -2.44 -8.68
N LEU A 75 0.27 -3.56 -8.08
CA LEU A 75 1.48 -3.60 -7.26
C LEU A 75 2.70 -3.10 -8.03
N SER A 76 2.89 -3.54 -9.27
CA SER A 76 4.00 -3.09 -10.12
C SER A 76 3.95 -1.59 -10.42
N LEU A 77 2.75 -1.01 -10.57
CA LEU A 77 2.58 0.43 -10.78
C LEU A 77 2.91 1.23 -9.52
N PHE A 78 2.38 0.81 -8.37
CA PHE A 78 2.68 1.44 -7.08
C PHE A 78 4.16 1.33 -6.75
N ALA A 79 4.77 0.15 -6.83
CA ALA A 79 6.21 -0.03 -6.57
C ALA A 79 7.08 0.91 -7.42
N ARG A 80 6.78 1.07 -8.70
CA ARG A 80 7.51 2.01 -9.58
C ARG A 80 7.34 3.48 -9.22
N LYS A 81 6.15 3.89 -8.73
CA LYS A 81 5.89 5.27 -8.32
C LYS A 81 6.50 5.54 -6.94
N LEU A 82 6.36 4.61 -6.00
CA LEU A 82 6.86 4.71 -4.63
C LEU A 82 8.38 4.57 -4.53
N GLY A 83 9.04 3.94 -5.50
CA GLY A 83 10.49 3.97 -5.63
C GLY A 83 11.07 5.33 -6.02
N LYS A 84 10.23 6.38 -6.17
CA LYS A 84 10.68 7.76 -6.41
C LYS A 84 10.51 8.57 -5.14
N ASP A 85 11.61 9.01 -4.55
CA ASP A 85 11.62 9.80 -3.30
C ASP A 85 10.70 11.03 -3.37
N LYS A 86 10.60 11.68 -4.53
CA LYS A 86 9.70 12.82 -4.75
C LYS A 86 8.23 12.48 -4.55
N VAL A 87 7.79 11.27 -4.95
CA VAL A 87 6.40 10.82 -4.77
C VAL A 87 6.13 10.57 -3.30
N VAL A 88 7.05 9.87 -2.61
CA VAL A 88 6.93 9.60 -1.18
C VAL A 88 6.93 10.90 -0.37
N ALA A 89 7.82 11.83 -0.70
CA ALA A 89 7.85 13.15 -0.07
C ALA A 89 6.54 13.91 -0.26
N LYS A 90 5.94 13.90 -1.46
CA LYS A 90 4.62 14.52 -1.68
C LYS A 90 3.53 13.86 -0.83
N LEU A 91 3.52 12.52 -0.73
CA LEU A 91 2.56 11.80 0.12
C LEU A 91 2.72 12.19 1.60
N LEU A 92 3.95 12.22 2.10
CA LEU A 92 4.23 12.57 3.50
C LEU A 92 3.85 14.01 3.89
N ASN A 93 3.70 14.90 2.91
CA ASN A 93 3.29 16.30 3.10
C ASN A 93 1.87 16.59 2.61
N SER A 94 1.08 15.56 2.29
CA SER A 94 -0.31 15.75 1.85
C SER A 94 -1.21 16.16 3.00
N GLU A 95 -2.06 17.16 2.77
CA GLU A 95 -3.06 17.64 3.74
C GLU A 95 -4.50 17.34 3.28
N SER A 96 -4.65 16.88 2.04
CA SER A 96 -5.92 16.58 1.40
C SER A 96 -5.87 15.33 0.52
N ALA A 97 -7.04 14.80 0.16
CA ALA A 97 -7.13 13.68 -0.78
C ALA A 97 -6.64 14.07 -2.19
N GLU A 98 -6.82 15.33 -2.56
CA GLU A 98 -6.34 15.91 -3.81
C GLU A 98 -4.81 15.90 -3.89
N ASP A 99 -4.11 16.24 -2.80
CA ASP A 99 -2.65 16.19 -2.73
C ASP A 99 -2.14 14.75 -2.93
N VAL A 100 -2.84 13.77 -2.34
CA VAL A 100 -2.51 12.35 -2.53
C VAL A 100 -2.64 11.94 -3.98
N VAL A 101 -3.71 12.35 -4.66
CA VAL A 101 -3.89 12.08 -6.09
C VAL A 101 -2.78 12.75 -6.92
N GLU A 102 -2.43 14.01 -6.61
CA GLU A 102 -1.36 14.73 -7.31
C GLU A 102 0.02 14.10 -7.08
N ALA A 103 0.27 13.50 -5.91
CA ALA A 103 1.53 12.81 -5.64
C ALA A 103 1.83 11.70 -6.66
N PHE A 104 0.78 11.08 -7.23
CA PHE A 104 0.90 10.03 -8.24
C PHE A 104 0.84 10.50 -9.69
N ALA A 105 0.59 11.78 -9.97
CA ALA A 105 0.67 12.34 -11.33
C ALA A 105 2.10 12.22 -11.89
#